data_AF-A0A1A2WPD4-F1
#
_entry.id   AF-A0A1A2WPD4-F1
#
_cell.length_a   1.000
_cell.length_b   1.000
_cell.length_c   1.000
_cell.angle_alpha   90.00
_cell.angle_beta   90.00
_cell.angle_gamma   90.00
#
_symmetry.space_group_name_H-M   'P 1'
#
loop_
_entity.id
_entity.type
_entity.pdbx_description
1 polymer ?
#
loop_
_entity_poly.entity_id
_entity_poly.type
_entity_poly.pdbx_seq_one_letter_code
_entity_poly.pdbx_strand_id
1 'polypeptide(L)'
;MTINPNRNESSPNRFARYTAKPPRPDQTGPTQRLNMLGGAPAQPAGGRRTRRTVDLPLATHRALDIWQREAADRIGVARVTGQEVLTALIEQLLIDPKLSAQITRAIQARR
;
A
#
# COMPACT_ATOMS: atom_id res chain seq x y z
N MET A 1 -57.08 33.11 -11.67
CA MET A 1 -55.98 32.75 -10.74
C MET A 1 -56.64 32.14 -9.50
N THR A 2 -56.41 30.89 -9.10
CA THR A 2 -55.13 30.32 -8.62
C THR A 2 -55.20 28.80 -8.78
N ILE A 3 -54.27 28.22 -9.54
CA ILE A 3 -54.14 26.76 -9.72
C ILE A 3 -53.03 26.31 -8.77
N ASN A 4 -53.39 25.44 -7.83
CA ASN A 4 -52.50 24.80 -6.87
C ASN A 4 -51.98 23.49 -7.48
N PRO A 5 -50.67 23.30 -7.74
CA PRO A 5 -50.15 22.02 -8.21
C PRO A 5 -49.30 21.37 -7.11
N ASN A 6 -49.93 20.70 -6.14
CA ASN A 6 -49.19 19.75 -5.30
C ASN A 6 -49.46 18.33 -5.79
N ARG A 7 -48.68 17.95 -6.81
CA ARG A 7 -48.60 16.60 -7.36
C ARG A 7 -47.63 15.81 -6.48
N ASN A 8 -48.17 15.01 -5.56
CA ASN A 8 -47.37 14.02 -4.82
C ASN A 8 -47.99 12.64 -5.07
N GLU A 9 -47.70 12.08 -6.23
CA GLU A 9 -47.99 10.69 -6.61
C GLU A 9 -46.82 9.78 -6.19
N SER A 10 -47.16 8.54 -5.84
CA SER A 10 -46.29 7.35 -5.68
C SER A 10 -45.67 7.04 -4.31
N SER A 11 -46.46 6.34 -3.49
CA SER A 11 -46.03 5.14 -2.74
C SER A 11 -46.14 3.89 -3.66
N PRO A 12 -45.60 2.68 -3.34
CA PRO A 12 -44.97 2.24 -2.09
C PRO A 12 -43.69 1.35 -2.23
N ASN A 13 -42.87 1.37 -1.17
CA ASN A 13 -42.36 0.19 -0.45
C ASN A 13 -41.95 -1.07 -1.28
N ARG A 14 -40.68 -1.13 -1.72
CA ARG A 14 -40.11 -2.26 -2.50
C ARG A 14 -39.05 -3.09 -1.77
N PHE A 15 -39.02 -3.07 -0.44
CA PHE A 15 -38.00 -3.81 0.34
C PHE A 15 -38.59 -4.52 1.55
N ALA A 16 -39.55 -5.42 1.31
CA ALA A 16 -39.99 -6.36 2.33
C ALA A 16 -40.40 -7.68 1.69
N ARG A 17 -39.42 -8.54 1.39
CA ARG A 17 -39.54 -10.02 1.27
C ARG A 17 -38.19 -10.65 0.92
N TYR A 18 -37.33 -10.78 1.92
CA TYR A 18 -36.29 -11.82 1.93
C TYR A 18 -36.48 -12.65 3.20
N THR A 19 -37.39 -13.61 3.17
CA THR A 19 -37.47 -14.66 4.18
C THR A 19 -36.45 -15.75 3.82
N ALA A 20 -35.18 -15.50 4.12
CA ALA A 20 -34.15 -16.52 4.00
C ALA A 20 -34.21 -17.43 5.23
N LYS A 21 -34.50 -18.72 5.02
CA LYS A 21 -34.36 -19.76 6.05
C LYS A 21 -32.87 -19.88 6.44
N PRO A 22 -32.50 -19.97 7.73
CA PRO A 22 -31.11 -20.19 8.11
C PRO A 22 -30.64 -21.59 7.68
N PRO A 23 -29.42 -21.73 7.12
CA PRO A 23 -28.87 -23.02 6.73
C PRO A 23 -28.47 -23.86 7.95
N ARG A 24 -28.66 -25.18 7.84
CA ARG A 24 -28.27 -26.16 8.85
C ARG A 24 -26.73 -26.30 8.90
N PRO A 25 -26.13 -26.56 10.08
CA PRO A 25 -24.67 -26.51 10.29
C PRO A 25 -23.85 -27.64 9.64
N ASP A 26 -24.39 -28.42 8.71
CA ASP A 26 -23.76 -29.65 8.18
C ASP A 26 -23.46 -29.61 6.67
N GLN A 27 -23.49 -28.43 6.03
CA GLN A 27 -23.23 -28.28 4.58
C GLN A 27 -22.13 -27.28 4.22
N THR A 28 -21.04 -27.22 5.00
CA THR A 28 -19.80 -26.57 4.56
C THR A 28 -18.87 -27.60 3.91
N GLY A 29 -19.17 -27.97 2.66
CA GLY A 29 -18.14 -28.44 1.75
C GLY A 29 -17.18 -27.30 1.41
N PRO A 30 -15.90 -27.56 1.08
CA PRO A 30 -14.93 -26.50 0.82
C PRO A 30 -15.33 -25.71 -0.42
N THR A 31 -15.76 -24.47 -0.22
CA THR A 31 -16.06 -23.50 -1.28
C THR A 31 -14.79 -23.26 -2.09
N GLN A 32 -14.65 -23.95 -3.23
CA GLN A 32 -13.66 -23.63 -4.24
C GLN A 32 -13.95 -22.23 -4.78
N ARG A 33 -13.24 -21.24 -4.23
CA ARG A 33 -13.20 -19.88 -4.75
C ARG A 33 -12.62 -19.92 -6.15
N LEU A 34 -13.44 -19.54 -7.13
CA LEU A 34 -13.10 -19.36 -8.53
C LEU A 34 -11.91 -18.38 -8.63
N ASN A 35 -10.70 -18.91 -8.78
CA ASN A 35 -9.46 -18.15 -8.89
C ASN A 35 -9.21 -17.81 -10.37
N MET A 36 -10.13 -17.06 -10.98
CA MET A 36 -10.03 -16.56 -12.34
C MET A 36 -10.05 -15.03 -12.30
N LEU A 37 -9.07 -14.38 -12.95
CA LEU A 37 -8.91 -12.94 -13.19
C LEU A 37 -8.01 -12.15 -12.20
N GLY A 38 -6.75 -12.53 -12.10
CA GLY A 38 -5.71 -11.67 -11.52
C GLY A 38 -4.33 -12.24 -11.77
N GLY A 39 -3.71 -11.86 -12.89
CA GLY A 39 -2.33 -12.26 -13.20
C GLY A 39 -1.41 -11.86 -12.05
N ALA A 40 -0.87 -12.85 -11.35
CA ALA A 40 0.24 -12.60 -10.45
C ALA A 40 1.39 -12.06 -11.31
N PRO A 41 1.96 -10.88 -11.03
CA PRO A 41 3.19 -10.49 -11.68
C PRO A 41 4.21 -11.58 -11.37
N ALA A 42 4.80 -12.15 -12.42
CA ALA A 42 5.82 -13.18 -12.34
C ALA A 42 6.81 -12.81 -11.22
N GLN A 43 6.82 -13.59 -10.14
CA GLN A 43 7.84 -13.44 -9.11
C GLN A 43 9.16 -13.75 -9.79
N PRO A 44 10.11 -12.80 -9.91
CA PRO A 44 11.41 -13.12 -10.46
C PRO A 44 12.04 -14.18 -9.54
N ALA A 45 12.24 -15.37 -10.09
CA ALA A 45 13.04 -16.41 -9.46
C ALA A 45 14.47 -15.88 -9.37
N GLY A 46 14.86 -15.34 -8.21
CA GLY A 46 16.18 -14.73 -8.07
C GLY A 46 16.51 -14.33 -6.64
N GLY A 47 17.25 -15.19 -5.94
CA GLY A 47 17.91 -14.87 -4.67
C GLY A 47 16.99 -14.83 -3.46
N ARG A 48 17.43 -15.44 -2.35
CA ARG A 48 16.74 -15.34 -1.06
C ARG A 48 16.79 -13.88 -0.59
N ARG A 49 15.70 -13.14 -0.77
CA ARG A 49 15.59 -11.73 -0.36
C ARG A 49 15.42 -11.66 1.17
N THR A 50 16.42 -11.15 1.86
CA THR A 50 16.35 -10.95 3.32
C THR A 50 15.64 -9.63 3.63
N ARG A 51 14.61 -9.69 4.49
CA ARG A 51 13.87 -8.50 4.94
C ARG A 51 14.59 -7.88 6.15
N ARG A 52 14.85 -6.58 6.09
CA ARG A 52 15.36 -5.79 7.21
C ARG A 52 14.38 -4.67 7.54
N THR A 53 13.87 -4.68 8.77
CA THR A 53 13.02 -3.59 9.29
C THR A 53 13.93 -2.55 9.93
N VAL A 54 13.61 -1.28 9.74
CA VAL A 54 14.30 -0.15 10.37
C VAL A 54 13.25 0.66 11.10
N ASP A 55 13.47 0.91 12.37
CA ASP A 55 12.63 1.80 13.16
C ASP A 55 13.12 3.23 12.95
N LEU A 56 12.27 4.06 12.35
CA LEU A 56 12.52 5.48 12.14
C LEU A 56 11.50 6.29 12.96
N PRO A 57 11.93 7.35 13.66
CA PRO A 57 11.01 8.30 14.26
C PRO A 57 10.05 8.88 13.21
N LEU A 58 8.81 9.21 13.60
CA LEU A 58 7.79 9.74 12.71
C LEU A 58 8.26 10.97 11.91
N ALA A 59 9.01 11.87 12.56
CA ALA A 59 9.58 13.05 11.93
C ALA A 59 10.56 12.68 10.79
N THR A 60 11.40 11.67 11.01
CA THR A 60 12.34 11.18 10.00
C THR A 60 11.62 10.49 8.85
N HIS A 61 10.58 9.70 9.15
CA HIS A 61 9.76 9.06 8.11
C HIS A 61 9.05 10.10 7.24
N ARG A 62 8.53 11.19 7.83
CA ARG A 62 7.93 12.31 7.08
C ARG A 62 8.94 13.04 6.21
N ALA A 63 10.13 13.32 6.73
CA ALA A 63 11.19 13.96 5.95
C ALA A 63 11.60 13.10 4.74
N LEU A 64 11.68 11.77 4.92
CA LEU A 64 11.96 10.84 3.83
C LEU A 64 10.87 10.87 2.75
N ASP A 65 9.60 10.82 3.13
CA ASP A 65 8.45 10.84 2.20
C ASP A 65 8.44 12.11 1.33
N ILE A 66 8.71 13.27 1.93
CA ILE A 66 8.83 14.54 1.21
C ILE A 66 9.98 14.48 0.20
N TRP A 67 11.16 14.05 0.66
CA TRP A 67 12.33 13.95 -0.20
C TRP A 67 12.11 12.97 -1.36
N GLN A 68 11.39 11.87 -1.15
CA GLN A 68 11.07 10.89 -2.19
C GLN A 68 10.21 11.48 -3.30
N ARG A 69 9.24 12.32 -2.93
CA ARG A 69 8.42 13.04 -3.91
C ARG A 69 9.26 14.01 -4.73
N GLU A 70 10.13 14.77 -4.08
CA GLU A 70 11.05 15.68 -4.77
C GLU A 70 12.10 14.96 -5.62
N ALA A 71 12.57 13.80 -5.16
CA ALA A 71 13.50 12.97 -5.92
C ALA A 71 12.81 12.40 -7.17
N ALA A 72 11.57 11.92 -7.03
CA ALA A 72 10.77 11.39 -8.12
C ALA A 72 10.52 12.43 -9.21
N ASP A 73 10.19 13.66 -8.79
CA ASP A 73 10.01 14.81 -9.69
C ASP A 73 11.30 15.11 -10.47
N ARG A 74 12.44 15.17 -9.79
CA ARG A 74 13.75 15.45 -10.40
C ARG A 74 14.19 14.43 -11.44
N ILE A 75 13.93 13.14 -11.21
CA ILE A 75 14.30 12.07 -12.14
C ILE A 75 13.18 11.73 -13.14
N GLY A 76 12.02 12.38 -13.04
CA GLY A 76 10.88 12.20 -13.93
C GLY A 76 10.13 10.87 -13.78
N VAL A 77 10.18 10.23 -12.60
CA VAL A 77 9.45 8.98 -12.33
C VAL A 77 8.19 9.23 -11.51
N ALA A 78 7.22 8.33 -11.63
CA ALA A 78 5.95 8.45 -10.92
C ALA A 78 6.08 8.35 -9.39
N ARG A 79 7.03 7.55 -8.89
CA ARG A 79 7.30 7.41 -7.45
C ARG A 79 8.69 6.83 -7.22
N VAL A 80 9.32 7.26 -6.14
CA VAL A 80 10.52 6.63 -5.57
C VAL A 80 10.10 5.95 -4.27
N THR A 81 10.25 4.62 -4.18
CA THR A 81 9.81 3.87 -2.99
C THR A 81 10.88 3.87 -1.90
N GLY A 82 10.48 3.68 -0.63
CA GLY A 82 11.42 3.63 0.51
C GLY A 82 12.44 2.51 0.35
N GLN A 83 12.00 1.41 -0.26
CA GLN A 83 12.85 0.28 -0.58
C GLN A 83 13.94 0.64 -1.59
N GLU A 84 13.62 1.34 -2.67
CA GLU A 84 14.62 1.78 -3.66
C GLU A 84 15.66 2.70 -3.04
N VAL A 85 15.21 3.65 -2.19
CA VAL A 85 16.11 4.55 -1.47
C VAL A 85 17.06 3.78 -0.56
N LEU A 86 16.53 2.86 0.25
CA LEU A 86 17.34 2.05 1.16
C LEU A 86 18.29 1.13 0.41
N THR A 87 17.85 0.49 -0.67
CA THR A 87 18.71 -0.35 -1.50
C THR A 87 19.85 0.45 -2.12
N ALA A 88 19.55 1.59 -2.76
CA ALA A 88 20.58 2.44 -3.36
C ALA A 88 21.57 2.98 -2.32
N LEU A 89 21.10 3.36 -1.13
CA LEU A 89 21.97 3.80 -0.03
C LEU A 89 22.91 2.68 0.44
N ILE A 90 22.41 1.45 0.56
CA ILE A 90 23.23 0.30 0.96
C ILE A 90 24.26 -0.03 -0.12
N GLU A 91 23.86 -0.04 -1.39
CA GLU A 91 24.79 -0.31 -2.50
C GLU A 91 25.90 0.75 -2.57
N GLN A 92 25.54 2.04 -2.45
CA GLN A 92 26.51 3.13 -2.38
C GLN A 92 27.42 3.02 -1.16
N LEU A 93 26.89 2.64 0.00
CA LEU A 93 27.68 2.45 1.22
C LEU A 93 28.75 1.36 1.07
N LEU A 94 28.46 0.32 0.29
CA LEU A 94 29.38 -0.81 0.07
C LEU A 94 30.44 -0.54 -0.99
N ILE A 95 30.19 0.40 -1.90
CA ILE A 95 31.09 0.71 -3.03
C ILE A 95 31.93 1.96 -2.72
N ASP A 96 31.37 2.97 -2.05
CA ASP A 96 32.02 4.26 -1.81
C ASP A 96 32.64 4.34 -0.40
N PRO A 97 33.99 4.32 -0.28
CA PRO A 97 34.66 4.34 1.02
C PRO A 97 34.50 5.68 1.76
N LYS A 98 34.25 6.78 1.05
CA LYS A 98 34.04 8.11 1.65
C LYS A 98 32.67 8.19 2.31
N LEU A 99 31.63 7.62 1.69
CA LEU A 99 30.30 7.49 2.28
C LEU A 99 30.36 6.60 3.51
N SER A 100 31.07 5.47 3.43
CA SER A 100 31.29 4.58 4.58
C SER A 100 31.97 5.27 5.77
N ALA A 101 33.03 6.04 5.52
CA ALA A 101 33.69 6.82 6.56
C ALA A 101 32.77 7.89 7.17
N GLN A 102 31.98 8.58 6.35
CA GLN A 102 31.00 9.58 6.82
C GLN A 102 29.92 8.95 7.71
N ILE A 103 29.33 7.83 7.30
CA ILE A 103 28.33 7.13 8.10
C ILE A 103 28.94 6.60 9.40
N THR A 104 30.15 6.03 9.34
CA THR A 104 30.87 5.56 10.53
C THR A 104 31.09 6.69 11.53
N ARG A 105 31.53 7.86 11.07
CA ARG A 105 31.70 9.05 11.92
C ARG A 105 30.38 9.55 12.51
N ALA A 106 29.31 9.55 11.72
CA ALA A 106 27.98 9.95 12.20
C ALA A 106 27.43 8.99 13.26
N ILE A 107 27.70 7.69 13.14
CA ILE A 107 27.35 6.69 14.16
C ILE A 107 28.17 6.91 15.43
N GLN A 108 29.48 7.13 15.31
CA GLN A 108 30.35 7.40 16.47
C GLN A 108 29.92 8.66 17.23
N ALA A 109 29.52 9.72 16.53
CA ALA A 109 29.07 10.95 17.17
C ALA A 109 27.74 10.83 17.95
N ARG A 110 26.97 9.76 17.72
CA ARG A 110 25.68 9.51 18.40
C ARG A 110 25.79 8.49 19.53
N ARG A 111 26.95 7.84 19.69
CA ARG A 111 27.20 6.81 20.68
C ARG A 111 27.98 7.40 21.86
#